data_AF-A0A1C6DLT8-F1
#
_entry.id   AF-A0A1C6DLT8-F1
#
_cell.length_a   1.000
_cell.length_b   1.000
_cell.length_c   1.000
_cell.angle_alpha   90.00
_cell.angle_beta   90.00
_cell.angle_gamma   90.00
#
_symmetry.space_group_name_H-M   'P 1'
#
loop_
_entity.id
_entity.type
_entity.pdbx_description
1 polymer ?
#
loop_
_entity_poly.entity_id
_entity_poly.type
_entity_poly.pdbx_seq_one_letter_code
_entity_poly.pdbx_strand_id
1 'polypeptide(L)' 'MNIGTFIKENQPESYKKLRDIASRSKKENLTEKDIKELMHHSSYKRSRRGAIKQVR' A
#
# COMPACT_ATOMS: atom_id res chain seq x y z
N MET A 1 12.71 -8.72 15.65
CA MET A 1 12.16 -9.84 14.85
C MET A 1 11.70 -9.28 13.51
N ASN A 2 12.27 -9.72 12.39
CA ASN A 2 11.89 -9.23 11.07
C ASN A 2 10.71 -10.05 10.54
N ILE A 3 9.60 -9.39 10.21
CA ILE A 3 8.41 -10.08 9.68
C ILE A 3 8.74 -10.89 8.41
N GLY A 4 9.65 -10.37 7.58
CA GLY A 4 10.10 -11.03 6.36
C GLY A 4 10.85 -12.34 6.60
N THR A 5 11.71 -12.40 7.63
CA THR A 5 12.42 -13.65 7.97
C THR A 5 11.46 -14.65 8.59
N PHE A 6 10.55 -14.20 9.45
CA PHE A 6 9.51 -15.04 10.05
C PHE A 6 8.60 -15.70 9.00
N ILE A 7 8.14 -14.95 7.99
CA ILE A 7 7.30 -15.49 6.91
C ILE A 7 8.11 -16.44 6.02
N LYS A 8 9.38 -16.14 5.75
CA LYS A 8 10.25 -17.01 4.97
C LYS A 8 10.47 -18.37 5.63
N GLU A 9 10.60 -18.40 6.95
CA GLU A 9 10.83 -19.62 7.73
C GLU A 9 9.54 -20.43 7.95
N ASN A 10 8.44 -19.78 8.31
CA ASN A 10 7.19 -20.48 8.67
C ASN A 10 6.26 -20.73 7.47
N GLN A 11 6.34 -19.91 6.42
CA GLN A 11 5.43 -19.98 5.25
C GLN A 11 6.18 -19.71 3.93
N PRO A 12 7.07 -20.61 3.51
CA PRO A 12 7.95 -20.39 2.35
C PRO A 12 7.19 -20.21 1.02
N GLU A 13 6.05 -20.89 0.84
CA GLU A 13 5.23 -20.77 -0.38
C GLU A 13 4.50 -19.41 -0.46
N SER A 14 3.99 -18.91 0.67
CA SER A 14 3.44 -17.55 0.76
C SER A 14 4.52 -16.50 0.50
N TYR A 15 5.73 -16.71 1.02
CA TYR A 15 6.87 -15.83 0.79
C TYR A 15 7.25 -15.74 -0.70
N LYS A 16 7.29 -16.87 -1.41
CA LYS A 16 7.56 -16.89 -2.87
C LYS A 16 6.51 -16.10 -3.64
N LYS A 17 5.21 -16.34 -3.37
CA LYS A 17 4.11 -15.59 -4.00
C LYS A 17 4.22 -14.08 -3.78
N LEU A 18 4.48 -13.66 -2.54
CA LEU A 18 4.65 -12.24 -2.21
C LEU A 18 5.84 -11.62 -2.96
N ARG A 19 6.94 -12.37 -3.10
CA ARG A 19 8.13 -11.91 -3.82
C ARG A 19 7.89 -11.79 -5.32
N ASP A 20 7.12 -12.71 -5.90
CA ASP A 20 6.71 -12.66 -7.31
C ASP A 20 5.74 -11.51 -7.60
N ILE A 21 4.82 -11.23 -6.67
CA ILE A 21 3.94 -10.05 -6.77
C ILE A 21 4.77 -8.78 -6.71
N ALA A 22 5.72 -8.69 -5.76
CA ALA A 22 6.58 -7.53 -5.60
C ALA A 22 7.52 -7.29 -6.79
N SER A 23 7.96 -8.35 -7.48
CA SER A 23 8.80 -8.24 -8.67
C SER A 23 8.01 -7.85 -9.93
N ARG A 24 6.74 -8.27 -10.01
CA ARG A 24 5.82 -7.92 -11.12
C ARG A 24 5.18 -6.55 -10.96
N SER A 25 4.94 -6.11 -9.73
CA SER A 25 4.56 -4.73 -9.47
C SER A 25 5.77 -3.87 -9.82
N LYS A 26 5.74 -3.17 -10.95
CA LYS A 26 6.57 -1.96 -11.09
C LYS A 26 6.32 -1.17 -9.81
N LYS A 27 7.38 -0.88 -9.05
CA LYS A 27 7.33 0.13 -8.01
C LYS A 27 7.04 1.46 -8.72
N GLU A 28 5.79 1.68 -9.08
CA GLU A 28 5.33 3.01 -9.38
C GLU A 28 5.48 3.74 -8.05
N ASN A 29 6.42 4.67 -8.04
CA ASN A 29 6.57 5.58 -6.92
C ASN A 29 5.36 6.51 -6.98
N LEU A 30 4.24 6.04 -6.42
CA LEU A 30 3.02 6.81 -6.31
C LEU A 30 3.39 8.13 -5.63
N THR A 31 3.11 9.22 -6.33
CA THR A 31 3.31 10.53 -5.75
C THR A 31 2.30 10.74 -4.63
N GLU A 32 2.55 11.72 -3.75
CA GLU A 32 1.58 12.09 -2.72
C GLU A 32 0.21 12.47 -3.33
N LYS A 33 0.21 12.97 -4.57
CA LYS A 33 -1.01 13.28 -5.32
C LYS A 33 -1.77 12.01 -5.69
N ASP A 34 -1.09 11.00 -6.23
CA ASP A 34 -1.69 9.73 -6.65
C ASP A 34 -2.30 9.00 -5.43
N ILE A 35 -1.59 8.99 -4.31
CA ILE A 35 -2.11 8.42 -3.05
C ILE A 35 -3.37 9.17 -2.58
N LYS A 36 -3.39 10.50 -2.68
CA LYS A 36 -4.56 11.30 -2.29
C LYS A 36 -5.76 11.07 -3.20
N GLU A 37 -5.53 10.90 -4.50
CA GLU A 37 -6.56 10.60 -5.48
C GLU A 37 -7.19 9.23 -5.25
N LEU A 38 -6.36 8.22 -4.98
CA LEU A 38 -6.82 6.88 -4.58
C LEU A 38 -7.61 6.87 -3.26
N MET A 39 -7.43 7.89 -2.42
CA MET A 39 -8.15 8.06 -1.16
C MET A 39 -9.39 8.96 -1.28
N HIS A 40 -9.76 9.38 -2.49
CA HIS A 40 -10.98 10.15 -2.72
C HIS A 40 -12.21 9.22 -2.73
N HIS A 41 -13.25 9.63 -2.01
CA HIS A 41 -14.57 9.00 -2.00
C HIS A 41 -15.64 10.08 -2.17
N SER A 42 -16.83 9.69 -2.61
CA SER A 42 -17.98 10.61 -2.76
C SER A 42 -18.35 11.33 -1.45
N SER A 43 -18.01 10.74 -0.31
CA SER A 43 -18.35 11.23 1.04
C SER A 43 -17.16 11.80 1.81
N TYR A 44 -15.92 11.51 1.40
CA TYR A 44 -14.74 11.96 2.14
C TYR A 44 -13.50 12.08 1.25
N LYS A 45 -12.56 12.94 1.67
CA LYS A 45 -11.28 13.13 0.99
C LYS A 45 -10.16 13.34 1.99
N ARG A 46 -8.93 13.01 1.63
CA ARG A 46 -7.74 13.33 2.43
C ARG A 46 -7.25 14.74 2.12
N SER A 47 -7.15 15.58 3.15
CA SER A 47 -6.70 16.96 3.03
C SER A 47 -5.18 17.07 2.82
N ARG A 48 -4.71 18.26 2.42
CA ARG A 48 -3.28 18.51 2.17
C ARG A 48 -2.38 18.22 3.38
N ARG A 49 -2.90 18.29 4.61
CA ARG A 49 -2.19 17.98 5.87
C ARG A 49 -2.43 16.55 6.37
N GLY A 50 -2.96 15.67 5.53
CA GLY A 50 -3.17 14.25 5.85
C GLY A 50 -4.45 13.92 6.62
N ALA A 51 -5.15 14.90 7.21
CA ALA A 51 -6.43 14.66 7.89
C ALA A 51 -7.54 14.28 6.89
N ILE A 52 -8.39 13.31 7.26
CA ILE A 52 -9.60 12.93 6.49
C ILE A 52 -10.68 13.99 6.77
N LYS A 53 -11.35 14.46 5.71
CA LYS A 53 -12.45 15.43 5.78
C LYS A 53 -13.65 14.92 5.01
N GLN A 54 -14.85 15.21 5.52
CA GLN A 54 -16.09 14.93 4.80
C GLN A 54 -16.19 15.82 3.54
N VAL A 55 -16.63 15.22 2.45
CA VAL A 55 -17.02 15.94 1.23
C VAL A 55 -18.47 16.38 1.42
N ARG A 56 -18.74 17.66 1.17
CA ARG A 56 -20.07 18.25 1.30
C ARG A 56 -20.95 17.87 0.13
#